data_AF-A0A0C2CRZ9-F1
#
_entry.id   AF-A0A0C2CRZ9-F1
#
_cell.length_a   1.000
_cell.length_b   1.000
_cell.length_c   1.000
_cell.angle_alpha   90.00
_cell.angle_beta   90.00
_cell.angle_gamma   90.00
#
_symmetry.space_group_name_H-M   'P 1'
#
loop_
_entity.id
_entity.type
_entity.pdbx_description
1 polymer ?
#
loop_
_entity_poly.entity_id
_entity_poly.type
_entity_poly.pdbx_seq_one_letter_code
_entity_poly.pdbx_strand_id
1 'polypeptide(L)'
;MSPTDPDWPTDELEAFELELFGEGPERRYRRMRPEVEAMPWDDFDASVYDEDVRLAARAAWTRAAFQEHRTAAAILVSLRAMVEARAPLDLVGFATRFPQDELVHVELCARMAGALGGGTNILHKPQELIRDPLSSLSPLMRAADIVVRLYCVGEAVSIPLLRGAWHAAKHPLPKTILGTIVRDEAAHGTFGFWFLDWALPLMGPGERAELAISAERAIAPIEQLWSEIAQGAAPQPDSEAHPLGWMRTDTYLEMAHAAMQTHVLAPLRDRSIPVRTRSA
;
A
#
# COMPACT_ATOMS: atom_id res chain seq x y z
N MET A 1 1.47 21.64 32.34
CA MET A 1 2.26 20.43 32.60
C MET A 1 2.97 20.13 31.31
N SER A 2 4.29 20.27 31.26
CA SER A 2 5.05 19.84 30.08
C SER A 2 4.82 18.33 29.94
N PRO A 3 4.35 17.83 28.78
CA PRO A 3 4.49 16.42 28.48
C PRO A 3 5.97 16.13 28.53
N THR A 4 6.37 15.18 29.35
CA THR A 4 7.65 14.50 29.20
C THR A 4 7.68 13.98 27.77
N ASP A 5 8.40 14.66 26.88
CA ASP A 5 8.70 14.13 25.56
C ASP A 5 9.32 12.74 25.78
N PRO A 6 8.72 11.65 25.28
CA PRO A 6 9.49 10.44 25.13
C PRO A 6 10.70 10.79 24.25
N ASP A 7 11.90 10.36 24.64
CA ASP A 7 13.10 10.51 23.83
C ASP A 7 12.84 9.87 22.45
N TRP A 8 12.41 10.67 21.48
CA TRP A 8 12.14 10.23 20.12
C TRP A 8 13.48 10.00 19.41
N PRO A 9 13.71 8.85 18.77
CA PRO A 9 12.81 7.72 18.56
C PRO A 9 12.80 6.67 19.69
N THR A 10 11.63 6.10 20.02
CA THR A 10 11.51 4.96 20.96
C THR A 10 11.44 3.62 20.22
N ASP A 11 12.11 2.57 20.72
CA ASP A 11 11.98 1.19 20.21
C ASP A 11 10.69 0.49 20.70
N GLU A 12 9.76 1.23 21.30
CA GLU A 12 8.55 0.72 21.92
C GLU A 12 7.40 0.56 20.92
N LEU A 13 6.40 -0.24 21.31
CA LEU A 13 5.15 -0.36 20.55
C LEU A 13 4.28 0.86 20.80
N GLU A 14 3.92 1.55 19.73
CA GLU A 14 3.07 2.74 19.73
C GLU A 14 1.78 2.47 18.94
N ALA A 15 0.68 3.07 19.40
CA ALA A 15 -0.58 3.02 18.67
C ALA A 15 -0.46 3.81 17.36
N PHE A 16 -0.98 3.26 16.27
CA PHE A 16 -1.14 4.01 15.02
C PHE A 16 -2.27 5.02 15.19
N GLU A 17 -1.89 6.26 15.45
CA GLU A 17 -2.78 7.40 15.59
C GLU A 17 -2.50 8.43 14.50
N LEU A 18 -3.55 9.10 14.05
CA LEU A 18 -3.48 10.13 13.02
C LEU A 18 -4.09 11.40 13.58
N GLU A 19 -3.36 12.49 13.46
CA GLU A 19 -3.85 13.82 13.77
C GLU A 19 -3.68 14.75 12.57
N LEU A 20 -4.61 15.68 12.44
CA LEU A 20 -4.42 16.84 11.60
C LEU A 20 -3.93 17.97 12.51
N PHE A 21 -2.80 18.55 12.14
CA PHE A 21 -2.23 19.68 12.88
C PHE A 21 -3.19 20.89 12.99
N GLY A 22 -4.12 21.03 12.04
CA GLY A 22 -5.05 22.16 11.97
C GLY A 22 -4.46 23.40 11.30
N GLU A 23 -5.09 24.55 11.55
CA GLU A 23 -4.54 25.87 11.23
C GLU A 23 -4.20 26.06 9.73
N GLY A 24 -3.10 26.76 9.44
CA GLY A 24 -2.61 27.02 8.08
C GLY A 24 -2.29 25.76 7.28
N PRO A 25 -1.56 24.77 7.84
CA PRO A 25 -1.24 23.52 7.16
C PRO A 25 -2.48 22.77 6.67
N GLU A 26 -3.46 22.54 7.55
CA GLU A 26 -4.70 21.87 7.14
C GLU A 26 -5.42 22.66 6.05
N ARG A 27 -5.58 23.98 6.20
CA ARG A 27 -6.22 24.83 5.17
C ARG A 27 -5.53 24.74 3.80
N ARG A 28 -4.22 24.48 3.76
CA ARG A 28 -3.49 24.29 2.51
C ARG A 28 -3.68 22.86 1.98
N TYR A 29 -3.59 21.87 2.85
CA TYR A 29 -3.79 20.46 2.53
C TYR A 29 -5.18 20.21 1.92
N ARG A 30 -6.25 20.71 2.55
CA ARG A 30 -7.64 20.67 2.05
C ARG A 30 -7.78 21.27 0.65
N ARG A 31 -7.08 22.37 0.38
CA ARG A 31 -7.10 23.05 -0.94
C ARG A 31 -6.37 22.28 -2.03
N MET A 32 -5.36 21.50 -1.68
CA MET A 32 -4.62 20.66 -2.63
C MET A 32 -5.40 19.38 -2.97
N ARG A 33 -6.29 18.95 -2.08
CA ARG A 33 -7.04 17.69 -2.16
C ARG A 33 -8.54 17.89 -1.85
N PRO A 34 -9.24 18.79 -2.58
CA PRO A 34 -10.65 19.09 -2.33
C PRO A 34 -11.56 17.86 -2.49
N GLU A 35 -11.12 16.85 -3.23
CA GLU A 35 -11.81 15.57 -3.43
C GLU A 35 -12.13 14.84 -2.13
N VAL A 36 -11.33 15.02 -1.06
CA VAL A 36 -11.58 14.37 0.23
C VAL A 36 -12.87 14.88 0.87
N GLU A 37 -13.10 16.20 0.83
CA GLU A 37 -14.33 16.81 1.39
C GLU A 37 -15.53 16.64 0.46
N ALA A 38 -15.31 16.41 -0.83
CA ALA A 38 -16.37 16.20 -1.82
C ALA A 38 -16.99 14.79 -1.79
N MET A 39 -16.46 13.87 -0.98
CA MET A 39 -17.04 12.53 -0.83
C MET A 39 -18.43 12.59 -0.18
N PRO A 40 -19.34 11.63 -0.48
CA PRO A 40 -20.67 11.59 0.10
C PRO A 40 -20.66 11.02 1.53
N TRP A 41 -19.94 11.70 2.44
CA TRP A 41 -19.80 11.29 3.84
C TRP A 41 -21.14 11.26 4.57
N ASP A 42 -21.97 12.29 4.36
CA ASP A 42 -23.26 12.46 5.04
C ASP A 42 -24.32 11.42 4.64
N ASP A 43 -24.15 10.76 3.49
CA ASP A 43 -25.04 9.72 3.00
C ASP A 43 -24.77 8.34 3.63
N PHE A 44 -23.69 8.20 4.41
CA PHE A 44 -23.30 6.93 5.00
C PHE A 44 -23.89 6.73 6.40
N ASP A 45 -24.88 5.84 6.49
CA ASP A 45 -25.41 5.36 7.77
C ASP A 45 -24.81 4.00 8.11
N ALA A 46 -23.91 3.95 9.09
CA ALA A 46 -23.33 2.70 9.55
C ALA A 46 -24.37 1.80 10.25
N SER A 47 -25.40 2.36 10.88
CA SER A 47 -26.31 1.61 11.76
C SER A 47 -27.19 0.59 11.01
N VAL A 48 -27.29 0.69 9.69
CA VAL A 48 -28.01 -0.25 8.83
C VAL A 48 -27.29 -1.59 8.64
N TYR A 49 -26.04 -1.69 9.07
CA TYR A 49 -25.23 -2.91 8.95
C TYR A 49 -25.09 -3.63 10.29
N ASP A 50 -25.10 -4.97 10.23
CA ASP A 50 -24.87 -5.84 11.38
C ASP A 50 -23.54 -5.52 12.08
N GLU A 51 -23.49 -5.74 13.40
CA GLU A 51 -22.32 -5.42 14.21
C GLU A 51 -21.05 -6.12 13.74
N ASP A 52 -21.12 -7.42 13.46
CA ASP A 52 -19.97 -8.21 13.00
C ASP A 52 -19.41 -7.68 11.68
N VAL A 53 -20.31 -7.26 10.78
CA VAL A 53 -19.98 -6.61 9.51
C VAL A 53 -19.25 -5.29 9.76
N ARG A 54 -19.77 -4.43 10.66
CA ARG A 54 -19.15 -3.13 10.98
C ARG A 54 -17.78 -3.33 11.62
N LEU A 55 -17.61 -4.29 12.52
CA LEU A 55 -16.34 -4.58 13.16
C LEU A 55 -15.29 -5.06 12.15
N ALA A 56 -15.65 -5.99 11.26
CA ALA A 56 -14.79 -6.41 10.16
C ALA A 56 -14.41 -5.21 9.26
N ALA A 57 -15.37 -4.32 9.01
CA ALA A 57 -15.16 -3.10 8.22
C ALA A 57 -14.14 -2.16 8.82
N ARG A 58 -14.33 -1.81 10.09
CA ARG A 58 -13.44 -0.93 10.83
C ARG A 58 -12.02 -1.48 10.79
N ALA A 59 -11.86 -2.78 11.05
CA ALA A 59 -10.56 -3.43 11.04
C ALA A 59 -9.90 -3.39 9.66
N ALA A 60 -10.66 -3.67 8.59
CA ALA A 60 -10.13 -3.64 7.22
C ALA A 60 -9.72 -2.23 6.78
N TRP A 61 -10.56 -1.22 7.00
CA TRP A 61 -10.26 0.17 6.63
C TRP A 61 -9.16 0.80 7.48
N THR A 62 -9.06 0.41 8.77
CA THR A 62 -7.92 0.84 9.62
C THR A 62 -6.61 0.21 9.15
N ARG A 63 -6.63 -1.09 8.80
CA ARG A 63 -5.46 -1.75 8.20
C ARG A 63 -5.08 -1.11 6.87
N ALA A 64 -6.05 -0.77 6.02
CA ALA A 64 -5.79 -0.06 4.77
C ALA A 64 -5.07 1.27 5.06
N ALA A 65 -5.61 2.13 5.94
CA ALA A 65 -4.97 3.39 6.33
C ALA A 65 -3.53 3.19 6.83
N PHE A 66 -3.29 2.14 7.63
CA PHE A 66 -1.93 1.82 8.10
C PHE A 66 -1.01 1.34 6.97
N GLN A 67 -1.51 0.54 6.02
CA GLN A 67 -0.71 0.13 4.86
C GLN A 67 -0.34 1.33 3.99
N GLU A 68 -1.29 2.22 3.67
CA GLU A 68 -0.99 3.44 2.89
C GLU A 68 0.03 4.33 3.60
N HIS A 69 -0.01 4.39 4.93
CA HIS A 69 0.96 5.15 5.72
C HIS A 69 2.37 4.55 5.62
N ARG A 70 2.48 3.22 5.66
CA ARG A 70 3.75 2.50 5.42
C ARG A 70 4.24 2.70 3.98
N THR A 71 3.33 2.70 3.01
CA THR A 71 3.64 2.95 1.60
C THR A 71 4.21 4.36 1.41
N ALA A 72 3.60 5.39 2.00
CA ALA A 72 4.13 6.76 1.98
C ALA A 72 5.60 6.82 2.48
N ALA A 73 5.89 6.15 3.59
CA ALA A 73 7.26 6.06 4.11
C ALA A 73 8.21 5.32 3.16
N ALA A 74 7.78 4.20 2.58
CA ALA A 74 8.57 3.44 1.62
C ALA A 74 8.88 4.25 0.35
N ILE A 75 7.91 5.03 -0.14
CA ILE A 75 8.10 5.91 -1.29
C ILE A 75 9.15 6.98 -0.97
N LEU A 76 9.08 7.62 0.20
CA LEU A 76 10.06 8.65 0.59
C LEU A 76 11.49 8.07 0.65
N VAL A 77 11.66 6.86 1.19
CA VAL A 77 12.95 6.18 1.19
C VAL A 77 13.41 5.82 -0.24
N SER A 78 12.47 5.41 -1.11
CA SER A 78 12.78 5.15 -2.51
C SER A 78 13.24 6.40 -3.26
N LEU A 79 12.58 7.54 -3.06
CA LEU A 79 12.95 8.83 -3.68
C LEU A 79 14.34 9.27 -3.25
N ARG A 80 14.65 9.16 -1.94
CA ARG A 80 16.00 9.42 -1.42
C ARG A 80 17.03 8.54 -2.11
N ALA A 81 16.78 7.23 -2.18
CA ALA A 81 17.70 6.28 -2.81
C ALA A 81 17.87 6.55 -4.32
N MET A 82 16.81 6.92 -5.03
CA MET A 82 16.88 7.29 -6.45
C MET A 82 17.74 8.53 -6.69
N VAL A 83 17.62 9.55 -5.83
CA VAL A 83 18.46 10.75 -5.89
C VAL A 83 19.93 10.40 -5.64
N GLU A 84 20.22 9.57 -4.63
CA GLU A 84 21.59 9.08 -4.37
C GLU A 84 22.15 8.27 -5.54
N ALA A 85 21.31 7.48 -6.21
CA ALA A 85 21.64 6.72 -7.40
C ALA A 85 21.78 7.57 -8.67
N ARG A 86 21.48 8.88 -8.60
CA ARG A 86 21.44 9.80 -9.74
C ARG A 86 20.49 9.31 -10.84
N ALA A 87 19.33 8.82 -10.44
CA ALA A 87 18.26 8.47 -11.37
C ALA A 87 17.84 9.68 -12.23
N PRO A 88 17.29 9.45 -13.44
CA PRO A 88 16.82 10.52 -14.32
C PRO A 88 15.85 11.46 -13.62
N LEU A 89 16.01 12.76 -13.88
CA LEU A 89 15.26 13.80 -13.19
C LEU A 89 13.74 13.69 -13.43
N ASP A 90 13.34 13.28 -14.63
CA ASP A 90 11.94 13.04 -14.99
C ASP A 90 11.35 11.84 -14.23
N LEU A 91 12.12 10.76 -14.08
CA LEU A 91 11.72 9.59 -13.32
C LEU A 91 11.54 9.91 -11.83
N VAL A 92 12.51 10.62 -11.23
CA VAL A 92 12.41 11.11 -9.84
C VAL A 92 11.24 12.07 -9.71
N GLY A 93 11.16 13.06 -10.61
CA GLY A 93 10.15 14.12 -10.61
C GLY A 93 8.74 13.54 -10.67
N PHE A 94 8.51 12.54 -11.53
CA PHE A 94 7.23 11.86 -11.67
C PHE A 94 6.77 11.21 -10.36
N ALA A 95 7.68 10.52 -9.65
CA ALA A 95 7.37 9.82 -8.41
C ALA A 95 7.20 10.73 -7.19
N THR A 96 7.59 12.02 -7.27
CA THR A 96 7.45 12.94 -6.13
C THR A 96 6.01 13.23 -5.72
N ARG A 97 5.03 12.95 -6.59
CA ARG A 97 3.61 13.09 -6.23
C ARG A 97 3.07 11.93 -5.39
N PHE A 98 3.66 10.74 -5.50
CA PHE A 98 3.09 9.53 -4.90
C PHE A 98 2.97 9.59 -3.37
N PRO A 99 3.95 10.15 -2.59
CA PRO A 99 3.74 10.32 -1.15
C PRO A 99 2.52 11.18 -0.80
N GLN A 100 2.17 12.14 -1.66
CA GLN A 100 0.99 12.97 -1.46
C GLN A 100 -0.29 12.21 -1.79
N ASP A 101 -0.26 11.32 -2.78
CA ASP A 101 -1.37 10.43 -3.11
C ASP A 101 -1.63 9.47 -1.92
N GLU A 102 -0.57 8.86 -1.37
CA GLU A 102 -0.72 7.95 -0.22
C GLU A 102 -1.24 8.63 1.05
N LEU A 103 -0.79 9.85 1.36
CA LEU A 103 -1.32 10.56 2.53
C LEU A 103 -2.82 10.87 2.40
N VAL A 104 -3.31 11.04 1.17
CA VAL A 104 -4.75 11.16 0.90
C VAL A 104 -5.44 9.81 1.07
N HIS A 105 -4.84 8.72 0.58
CA HIS A 105 -5.37 7.37 0.77
C HIS A 105 -5.47 7.02 2.26
N VAL A 106 -4.45 7.35 3.06
CA VAL A 106 -4.46 7.23 4.53
C VAL A 106 -5.68 7.95 5.11
N GLU A 107 -5.90 9.21 4.76
CA GLU A 107 -7.02 9.98 5.29
C GLU A 107 -8.37 9.39 4.87
N LEU A 108 -8.55 9.05 3.59
CA LEU A 108 -9.80 8.47 3.09
C LEU A 108 -10.14 7.17 3.81
N CYS A 109 -9.16 6.28 3.97
CA CYS A 109 -9.32 5.01 4.68
C CYS A 109 -9.61 5.22 6.17
N ALA A 110 -8.90 6.15 6.83
CA ALA A 110 -9.10 6.46 8.23
C ALA A 110 -10.48 7.10 8.50
N ARG A 111 -10.93 8.02 7.65
CA ARG A 111 -12.28 8.62 7.72
C ARG A 111 -13.37 7.58 7.49
N MET A 112 -13.17 6.64 6.56
CA MET A 112 -14.10 5.53 6.36
C MET A 112 -14.21 4.66 7.62
N ALA A 113 -13.08 4.32 8.25
CA ALA A 113 -13.09 3.64 9.54
C ALA A 113 -13.81 4.47 10.63
N GLY A 114 -13.61 5.79 10.63
CA GLY A 114 -14.34 6.76 11.47
C GLY A 114 -15.86 6.69 11.29
N ALA A 115 -16.32 6.75 10.04
CA ALA A 115 -17.73 6.65 9.68
C ALA A 115 -18.38 5.32 10.10
N LEU A 116 -17.58 4.25 10.21
CA LEU A 116 -18.00 2.94 10.70
C LEU A 116 -18.02 2.80 12.22
N GLY A 117 -17.60 3.83 12.97
CA GLY A 117 -17.53 3.82 14.44
C GLY A 117 -16.11 3.88 15.02
N GLY A 118 -15.12 4.33 14.23
CA GLY A 118 -13.75 4.60 14.68
C GLY A 118 -12.73 3.54 14.26
N GLY A 119 -11.44 3.90 14.31
CA GLY A 119 -10.34 2.99 14.01
C GLY A 119 -10.25 1.81 14.99
N THR A 120 -9.57 0.75 14.57
CA THR A 120 -9.14 -0.36 15.44
C THR A 120 -7.70 -0.18 15.87
N ASN A 121 -7.35 -0.61 17.09
CA ASN A 121 -5.98 -0.47 17.58
C ASN A 121 -4.99 -1.28 16.74
N ILE A 122 -3.99 -0.60 16.17
CA ILE A 122 -2.83 -1.20 15.52
C ILE A 122 -1.61 -0.71 16.31
N LEU A 123 -0.84 -1.65 16.86
CA LEU A 123 0.43 -1.33 17.51
C LEU A 123 1.57 -1.56 16.51
N HIS A 124 2.53 -0.65 16.49
CA HIS A 124 3.69 -0.72 15.62
C HIS A 124 4.91 -0.11 16.29
N LYS A 125 6.10 -0.48 15.81
CA LYS A 125 7.33 0.24 16.15
C LYS A 125 7.62 1.23 15.03
N PRO A 126 7.81 2.52 15.33
CA PRO A 126 8.04 3.52 14.29
C PRO A 126 9.26 3.22 13.39
N GLN A 127 10.32 2.62 13.94
CA GLN A 127 11.56 2.28 13.20
C GLN A 127 11.40 1.03 12.32
N GLU A 128 10.34 0.25 12.53
CA GLU A 128 10.03 -0.95 11.75
C GLU A 128 8.84 -0.71 10.79
N LEU A 129 8.50 0.57 10.54
CA LEU A 129 7.41 0.95 9.62
C LEU A 129 7.68 0.44 8.20
N ILE A 130 8.94 0.37 7.79
CA ILE A 130 9.34 -0.28 6.54
C ILE A 130 10.62 -1.08 6.76
N ARG A 131 10.92 -1.97 5.81
CA ARG A 131 12.25 -2.57 5.72
C ARG A 131 13.14 -1.67 4.87
N ASP A 132 14.14 -1.07 5.51
CA ASP A 132 15.17 -0.32 4.81
C ASP A 132 16.04 -1.22 3.92
N PRO A 133 16.50 -0.71 2.75
CA PRO A 133 17.56 -1.34 1.99
C PRO A 133 18.83 -1.49 2.83
N LEU A 134 19.59 -2.57 2.58
CA LEU A 134 20.87 -2.76 3.28
C LEU A 134 21.84 -1.61 2.94
N SER A 135 22.44 -1.01 3.96
CA SER A 135 23.37 0.10 3.82
C SER A 135 24.65 -0.27 3.05
N SER A 136 24.98 -1.55 2.98
CA SER A 136 26.11 -2.10 2.22
C SER A 136 25.88 -2.14 0.70
N LEU A 137 24.64 -2.01 0.22
CA LEU A 137 24.34 -1.98 -1.21
C LEU A 137 24.82 -0.66 -1.84
N SER A 138 25.17 -0.71 -3.13
CA SER A 138 25.42 0.50 -3.91
C SER A 138 24.16 1.40 -3.93
N PRO A 139 24.28 2.73 -4.17
CA PRO A 139 23.12 3.61 -4.27
C PRO A 139 22.07 3.12 -5.28
N LEU A 140 22.51 2.64 -6.45
CA LEU A 140 21.64 2.05 -7.47
C LEU A 140 20.89 0.82 -6.94
N MET A 141 21.60 -0.09 -6.26
CA MET A 141 20.99 -1.30 -5.70
C MET A 141 20.07 -1.03 -4.52
N ARG A 142 20.32 0.01 -3.71
CA ARG A 142 19.37 0.44 -2.68
C ARG A 142 18.07 0.93 -3.29
N ALA A 143 18.15 1.75 -4.34
CA ALA A 143 16.99 2.23 -5.08
C ALA A 143 16.24 1.07 -5.75
N ALA A 144 16.95 0.17 -6.43
CA ALA A 144 16.35 -0.97 -7.10
C ALA A 144 15.72 -1.98 -6.12
N ASP A 145 16.35 -2.25 -4.97
CA ASP A 145 15.79 -3.13 -3.94
C ASP A 145 14.42 -2.63 -3.46
N ILE A 146 14.32 -1.37 -3.05
CA ILE A 146 13.05 -0.83 -2.56
C ILE A 146 12.03 -0.68 -3.68
N VAL A 147 12.43 -0.28 -4.89
CA VAL A 147 11.52 -0.16 -6.03
C VAL A 147 10.94 -1.51 -6.44
N VAL A 148 11.75 -2.58 -6.42
CA VAL A 148 11.28 -3.94 -6.71
C VAL A 148 10.26 -4.38 -5.67
N ARG A 149 10.57 -4.24 -4.38
CA ARG A 149 9.67 -4.67 -3.30
C ARG A 149 8.36 -3.88 -3.30
N LEU A 150 8.45 -2.57 -3.47
CA LEU A 150 7.31 -1.67 -3.39
C LEU A 150 6.45 -1.73 -4.65
N TYR A 151 7.00 -1.34 -5.81
CA TYR A 151 6.20 -1.16 -7.02
C TYR A 151 6.07 -2.42 -7.86
N CYS A 152 7.17 -3.18 -8.02
CA CYS A 152 7.17 -4.35 -8.91
C CYS A 152 6.53 -5.59 -8.28
N VAL A 153 6.37 -5.60 -6.95
CA VAL A 153 5.69 -6.67 -6.20
C VAL A 153 4.45 -6.10 -5.52
N GLY A 154 4.60 -5.19 -4.56
CA GLY A 154 3.50 -4.63 -3.76
C GLY A 154 2.40 -4.00 -4.62
N GLU A 155 2.72 -2.97 -5.39
CA GLU A 155 1.72 -2.28 -6.23
C GLU A 155 1.24 -3.14 -7.38
N ALA A 156 2.14 -3.86 -8.04
CA ALA A 156 1.79 -4.75 -9.13
C ALA A 156 0.75 -5.80 -8.73
N VAL A 157 0.74 -6.26 -7.46
CA VAL A 157 -0.29 -7.19 -6.96
C VAL A 157 -1.50 -6.49 -6.33
N SER A 158 -1.31 -5.35 -5.65
CA SER A 158 -2.39 -4.64 -4.95
C SER A 158 -3.39 -4.00 -5.91
N ILE A 159 -2.92 -3.43 -7.03
CA ILE A 159 -3.74 -2.62 -7.94
C ILE A 159 -4.89 -3.42 -8.57
N PRO A 160 -4.68 -4.63 -9.11
CA PRO A 160 -5.79 -5.46 -9.58
C PRO A 160 -6.81 -5.77 -8.48
N LEU A 161 -6.34 -6.06 -7.26
CA LEU A 161 -7.20 -6.38 -6.11
C LEU A 161 -8.03 -5.17 -5.67
N LEU A 162 -7.41 -3.99 -5.61
CA LEU A 162 -8.09 -2.74 -5.32
C LEU A 162 -9.14 -2.42 -6.39
N ARG A 163 -8.82 -2.65 -7.67
CA ARG A 163 -9.78 -2.51 -8.77
C ARG A 163 -10.95 -3.49 -8.59
N GLY A 164 -10.68 -4.74 -8.22
CA GLY A 164 -11.72 -5.73 -7.91
C GLY A 164 -12.62 -5.28 -6.76
N ALA A 165 -12.04 -4.79 -5.67
CA ALA A 165 -12.76 -4.21 -4.53
C ALA A 165 -13.63 -3.01 -4.93
N TRP A 166 -13.12 -2.13 -5.78
CA TRP A 166 -13.89 -0.99 -6.33
C TRP A 166 -15.12 -1.45 -7.12
N HIS A 167 -14.99 -2.48 -7.95
CA HIS A 167 -16.12 -3.03 -8.71
C HIS A 167 -17.14 -3.71 -7.79
N ALA A 168 -16.65 -4.42 -6.76
CA ALA A 168 -17.48 -5.09 -5.77
C ALA A 168 -18.22 -4.12 -4.83
N ALA A 169 -17.67 -2.93 -4.58
CA ALA A 169 -18.28 -1.92 -3.74
C ALA A 169 -19.65 -1.47 -4.29
N LYS A 170 -20.68 -1.58 -3.44
CA LYS A 170 -22.06 -1.20 -3.77
C LYS A 170 -22.44 0.16 -3.19
N HIS A 171 -22.01 0.47 -1.97
CA HIS A 171 -22.33 1.75 -1.35
C HIS A 171 -21.56 2.90 -2.04
N PRO A 172 -22.20 4.06 -2.34
CA PRO A 172 -21.55 5.18 -3.04
C PRO A 172 -20.26 5.67 -2.38
N LEU A 173 -20.23 5.82 -1.06
CA LEU A 173 -19.04 6.29 -0.32
C LEU A 173 -17.79 5.42 -0.54
N PRO A 174 -17.73 4.14 -0.09
CA PRO A 174 -16.55 3.30 -0.29
C PRO A 174 -16.23 3.07 -1.76
N LYS A 175 -17.24 3.06 -2.65
CA LYS A 175 -17.02 2.99 -4.10
C LYS A 175 -16.29 4.23 -4.63
N THR A 176 -16.62 5.42 -4.13
CA THR A 176 -15.97 6.67 -4.55
C THR A 176 -14.56 6.77 -3.99
N ILE A 177 -14.35 6.37 -2.72
CA ILE A 177 -13.02 6.25 -2.11
C ILE A 177 -12.13 5.32 -2.92
N LEU A 178 -12.55 4.06 -3.12
CA LEU A 178 -11.78 3.08 -3.90
C LEU A 178 -11.55 3.54 -5.34
N GLY A 179 -12.53 4.20 -5.95
CA GLY A 179 -12.40 4.75 -7.30
C GLY A 179 -11.36 5.88 -7.41
N THR A 180 -11.19 6.67 -6.35
CA THR A 180 -10.11 7.67 -6.26
C THR A 180 -8.77 6.98 -6.14
N ILE A 181 -8.61 6.05 -5.19
CA ILE A 181 -7.35 5.32 -4.99
C ILE A 181 -6.94 4.58 -6.28
N VAL A 182 -7.86 3.83 -6.92
CA VAL A 182 -7.59 3.12 -8.20
C VAL A 182 -7.13 4.05 -9.31
N ARG A 183 -7.60 5.30 -9.34
CA ARG A 183 -7.21 6.28 -10.37
C ARG A 183 -5.76 6.72 -10.16
N ASP A 184 -5.38 6.98 -8.92
CA ASP A 184 -4.05 7.46 -8.56
C ASP A 184 -3.01 6.33 -8.75
N GLU A 185 -3.39 5.11 -8.34
CA GLU A 185 -2.57 3.89 -8.42
C GLU A 185 -2.18 3.47 -9.85
N ALA A 186 -2.94 3.89 -10.87
CA ALA A 186 -2.61 3.55 -12.26
C ALA A 186 -1.18 3.97 -12.65
N ALA A 187 -0.68 5.06 -12.05
CA ALA A 187 0.68 5.52 -12.27
C ALA A 187 1.73 4.73 -11.47
N HIS A 188 1.39 4.25 -10.28
CA HIS A 188 2.28 3.50 -9.40
C HIS A 188 2.65 2.16 -10.04
N GLY A 189 1.64 1.46 -10.58
CA GLY A 189 1.82 0.13 -11.19
C GLY A 189 2.76 0.09 -12.41
N THR A 190 2.90 1.19 -13.15
CA THR A 190 3.84 1.28 -14.27
C THR A 190 5.24 1.74 -13.86
N PHE A 191 5.33 2.54 -12.79
CA PHE A 191 6.55 3.25 -12.41
C PHE A 191 7.72 2.31 -12.13
N GLY A 192 7.50 1.25 -11.34
CA GLY A 192 8.57 0.33 -10.95
C GLY A 192 9.30 -0.29 -12.15
N PHE A 193 8.55 -0.62 -13.20
CA PHE A 193 9.11 -1.21 -14.40
C PHE A 193 9.86 -0.19 -15.28
N TRP A 194 9.41 1.07 -15.35
CA TRP A 194 10.18 2.15 -15.98
C TRP A 194 11.50 2.40 -15.27
N PHE A 195 11.50 2.36 -13.94
CA PHE A 195 12.74 2.45 -13.17
C PHE A 195 13.68 1.28 -13.50
N LEU A 196 13.17 0.05 -13.55
CA LEU A 196 13.99 -1.11 -13.90
C LEU A 196 14.54 -1.02 -15.33
N ASP A 197 13.77 -0.53 -16.29
CA ASP A 197 14.22 -0.35 -17.68
C ASP A 197 15.43 0.59 -17.77
N TRP A 198 15.50 1.61 -16.90
CA TRP A 198 16.67 2.48 -16.77
C TRP A 198 17.82 1.85 -15.97
N ALA A 199 17.51 1.19 -14.84
CA ALA A 199 18.51 0.72 -13.89
C ALA A 199 19.26 -0.53 -14.37
N LEU A 200 18.55 -1.46 -15.01
CA LEU A 200 19.08 -2.79 -15.38
C LEU A 200 20.28 -2.77 -16.34
N PRO A 201 20.38 -1.85 -17.32
CA PRO A 201 21.59 -1.69 -18.15
C PRO A 201 22.83 -1.24 -17.38
N LEU A 202 22.64 -0.60 -16.21
CA LEU A 202 23.72 -0.08 -15.37
C LEU A 202 24.22 -1.11 -14.35
N MET A 203 23.53 -2.24 -14.23
CA MET A 203 23.82 -3.26 -13.23
C MET A 203 24.97 -4.18 -13.65
N GLY A 204 25.80 -4.52 -12.67
CA GLY A 204 26.90 -5.46 -12.80
C GLY A 204 26.47 -6.93 -12.73
N PRO A 205 27.44 -7.86 -12.89
CA PRO A 205 27.17 -9.29 -12.79
C PRO A 205 26.58 -9.65 -11.42
N GLY A 206 25.48 -10.41 -11.40
CA GLY A 206 24.86 -10.92 -10.17
C GLY A 206 23.80 -10.02 -9.53
N GLU A 207 23.78 -8.71 -9.81
CA GLU A 207 22.81 -7.78 -9.21
C GLU A 207 21.35 -8.11 -9.57
N ARG A 208 21.09 -8.66 -10.76
CA ARG A 208 19.76 -9.17 -11.14
C ARG A 208 19.31 -10.35 -10.27
N ALA A 209 20.25 -11.20 -9.83
CA ALA A 209 19.93 -12.30 -8.92
C ALA A 209 19.62 -11.77 -7.50
N GLU A 210 20.32 -10.72 -7.05
CA GLU A 210 19.99 -10.02 -5.81
C GLU A 210 18.58 -9.40 -5.87
N LEU A 211 18.20 -8.77 -6.99
CA LEU A 211 16.84 -8.27 -7.17
C LEU A 211 15.79 -9.38 -7.14
N ALA A 212 16.10 -10.56 -7.70
CA ALA A 212 15.20 -11.71 -7.60
C ALA A 212 14.99 -12.14 -6.13
N ILE A 213 16.06 -12.16 -5.32
CA ILE A 213 15.98 -12.45 -3.89
C ILE A 213 15.13 -11.39 -3.18
N SER A 214 15.29 -10.11 -3.51
CA SER A 214 14.48 -9.03 -2.95
C SER A 214 12.99 -9.16 -3.31
N ALA A 215 12.68 -9.48 -4.57
CA ALA A 215 11.31 -9.76 -5.01
C ALA A 215 10.71 -10.96 -4.27
N GLU A 216 11.43 -12.09 -4.21
CA GLU A 216 10.99 -13.31 -3.52
C GLU A 216 10.73 -13.06 -2.02
N ARG A 217 11.56 -12.22 -1.38
CA ARG A 217 11.35 -11.81 0.03
C ARG A 217 10.11 -10.95 0.23
N ALA A 218 9.72 -10.16 -0.77
CA ALA A 218 8.46 -9.40 -0.72
C ALA A 218 7.24 -10.27 -1.06
N ILE A 219 7.40 -11.26 -1.96
CA ILE A 219 6.33 -12.19 -2.36
C ILE A 219 5.97 -13.15 -1.21
N ALA A 220 6.96 -13.70 -0.51
CA ALA A 220 6.75 -14.73 0.51
C ALA A 220 5.69 -14.40 1.59
N PRO A 221 5.69 -13.21 2.24
CA PRO A 221 4.65 -12.87 3.22
C PRO A 221 3.26 -12.72 2.60
N ILE A 222 3.17 -12.33 1.33
CA ILE A 222 1.89 -12.20 0.60
C ILE A 222 1.30 -13.59 0.34
N GLU A 223 2.12 -14.53 -0.15
CA GLU A 223 1.69 -15.92 -0.35
C GLU A 223 1.28 -16.60 0.96
N GLN A 224 2.00 -16.32 2.06
CA GLN A 224 1.65 -16.81 3.38
C GLN A 224 0.26 -16.31 3.83
N LEU A 225 0.00 -15.00 3.69
CA LEU A 225 -1.30 -14.42 4.00
C LEU A 225 -2.41 -15.07 3.17
N TRP A 226 -2.20 -15.30 1.87
CA TRP A 226 -3.18 -15.94 1.01
C TRP A 226 -3.45 -17.40 1.41
N SER A 227 -2.42 -18.14 1.83
CA SER A 227 -2.57 -19.49 2.37
C SER A 227 -3.41 -19.49 3.65
N GLU A 228 -3.21 -18.52 4.54
CA GLU A 228 -3.99 -18.39 5.78
C GLU A 228 -5.45 -18.05 5.50
N ILE A 229 -5.70 -17.15 4.54
CA ILE A 229 -7.05 -16.81 4.07
C ILE A 229 -7.73 -18.06 3.49
N ALA A 230 -7.04 -18.84 2.65
CA ALA A 230 -7.57 -20.06 2.06
C ALA A 230 -7.91 -21.14 3.09
N GLN A 231 -7.20 -21.17 4.23
CA GLN A 231 -7.44 -22.08 5.34
C GLN A 231 -8.51 -21.59 6.33
N GLY A 232 -9.14 -20.43 6.07
CA GLY A 232 -10.20 -19.88 6.92
C GLY A 232 -9.69 -19.25 8.23
N ALA A 233 -8.39 -18.94 8.32
CA ALA A 233 -7.81 -18.33 9.52
C ALA A 233 -8.25 -16.87 9.74
N ALA A 234 -8.89 -16.25 8.76
CA ALA A 234 -9.49 -14.92 8.86
C ALA A 234 -11.02 -15.03 8.93
N PRO A 235 -11.68 -14.55 10.00
CA PRO A 235 -13.14 -14.48 10.03
C PRO A 235 -13.61 -13.52 8.94
N GLN A 236 -14.31 -14.04 7.94
CA GLN A 236 -15.08 -13.23 7.01
C GLN A 236 -16.57 -13.54 7.24
N PRO A 237 -17.42 -12.53 7.47
CA PRO A 237 -18.85 -12.76 7.54
C PRO A 237 -19.32 -13.34 6.22
N ASP A 238 -20.10 -14.43 6.31
CA ASP A 238 -20.66 -15.16 5.18
C ASP A 238 -21.82 -14.33 4.60
N SER A 239 -21.52 -13.33 3.77
CA SER A 239 -22.55 -12.56 3.08
C SER A 239 -22.17 -12.25 1.63
N GLU A 240 -23.12 -12.52 0.74
CA GLU A 240 -22.98 -12.34 -0.70
C GLU A 240 -22.74 -10.86 -1.04
N ALA A 241 -21.48 -10.54 -1.38
CA ALA A 241 -21.03 -9.25 -1.89
C ALA A 241 -21.25 -8.07 -0.92
N HIS A 242 -20.22 -7.83 -0.12
CA HIS A 242 -20.22 -6.83 0.94
C HIS A 242 -20.31 -5.39 0.39
N PRO A 243 -21.27 -4.56 0.86
CA PRO A 243 -21.51 -3.21 0.34
C PRO A 243 -20.35 -2.22 0.58
N LEU A 244 -19.44 -2.57 1.48
CA LEU A 244 -18.34 -1.73 1.98
C LEU A 244 -17.00 -1.94 1.26
N GLY A 245 -16.97 -2.69 0.16
CA GLY A 245 -15.79 -2.75 -0.72
C GLY A 245 -14.86 -3.94 -0.50
N TRP A 246 -15.39 -5.13 -0.20
CA TRP A 246 -14.62 -6.37 -0.28
C TRP A 246 -15.11 -7.29 -1.39
N MET A 247 -14.20 -8.13 -1.84
CA MET A 247 -14.50 -9.25 -2.70
C MET A 247 -14.76 -10.49 -1.86
N ARG A 248 -15.52 -11.44 -2.42
CA ARG A 248 -15.59 -12.80 -1.87
C ARG A 248 -14.19 -13.42 -1.86
N THR A 249 -13.88 -14.22 -0.85
CA THR A 249 -12.56 -14.85 -0.67
C THR A 249 -12.07 -15.63 -1.88
N ASP A 250 -12.94 -16.44 -2.48
CA ASP A 250 -12.63 -17.23 -3.69
C ASP A 250 -12.19 -16.32 -4.84
N THR A 251 -12.99 -15.30 -5.13
CA THR A 251 -12.72 -14.29 -6.17
C THR A 251 -11.47 -13.48 -5.86
N TYR A 252 -11.25 -13.11 -4.60
CA TYR A 252 -10.04 -12.41 -4.16
C TYR A 252 -8.79 -13.25 -4.43
N LEU A 253 -8.78 -14.52 -4.01
CA LEU A 253 -7.62 -15.40 -4.15
C LEU A 253 -7.33 -15.74 -5.61
N GLU A 254 -8.36 -16.01 -6.43
CA GLU A 254 -8.20 -16.23 -7.86
C GLU A 254 -7.56 -15.01 -8.54
N MET A 255 -8.07 -13.81 -8.25
CA MET A 255 -7.52 -12.57 -8.79
C MET A 255 -6.10 -12.29 -8.30
N ALA A 256 -5.83 -12.57 -7.03
CA ALA A 256 -4.52 -12.41 -6.39
C ALA A 256 -3.45 -13.29 -7.06
N HIS A 257 -3.75 -14.58 -7.24
CA HIS A 257 -2.85 -15.51 -7.92
C HIS A 257 -2.63 -15.13 -9.38
N ALA A 258 -3.70 -14.74 -10.10
CA ALA A 258 -3.58 -14.25 -11.47
C ALA A 258 -2.67 -13.01 -11.54
N ALA A 259 -2.88 -12.03 -10.65
CA ALA A 259 -2.09 -10.81 -10.60
C ALA A 259 -0.61 -11.08 -10.30
N MET A 260 -0.31 -11.99 -9.37
CA MET A 260 1.07 -12.41 -9.09
C MET A 260 1.75 -12.97 -10.34
N GLN A 261 1.06 -13.79 -11.14
CA GLN A 261 1.64 -14.34 -12.36
C GLN A 261 1.82 -13.27 -13.45
N THR A 262 0.78 -12.46 -13.72
CA THR A 262 0.74 -11.58 -14.89
C THR A 262 1.38 -10.22 -14.68
N HIS A 263 1.34 -9.68 -13.44
CA HIS A 263 1.79 -8.33 -13.13
C HIS A 263 3.10 -8.29 -12.34
N VAL A 264 3.48 -9.38 -11.66
CA VAL A 264 4.73 -9.46 -10.90
C VAL A 264 5.74 -10.38 -11.60
N LEU A 265 5.45 -11.68 -11.66
CA LEU A 265 6.44 -12.68 -12.07
C LEU A 265 6.81 -12.59 -13.55
N ALA A 266 5.83 -12.47 -14.45
CA ALA A 266 6.12 -12.36 -15.88
C ALA A 266 6.93 -11.08 -16.21
N PRO A 267 6.54 -9.86 -15.78
CA PRO A 267 7.32 -8.65 -16.07
C PRO A 267 8.74 -8.63 -15.50
N LEU A 268 8.98 -9.28 -14.35
CA LEU A 268 10.32 -9.46 -13.79
C LEU A 268 11.16 -10.43 -14.63
N ARG A 269 10.56 -11.54 -15.07
CA ARG A 269 11.24 -12.55 -15.93
C ARG A 269 11.58 -12.01 -17.31
N ASP A 270 10.68 -11.23 -17.91
CA ASP A 270 10.91 -10.55 -19.19
C ASP A 270 12.13 -9.61 -19.12
N ARG A 271 12.41 -9.08 -17.93
CA ARG A 271 13.59 -8.27 -17.61
C ARG A 271 14.80 -9.08 -17.15
N SER A 272 14.79 -10.39 -17.36
CA SER A 272 15.86 -11.31 -16.95
C SER A 272 16.19 -11.26 -15.46
N ILE A 273 15.19 -10.97 -14.62
CA ILE A 273 15.29 -11.10 -13.16
C ILE A 273 14.79 -12.51 -12.80
N PRO A 274 15.66 -13.43 -12.34
CA PRO A 274 15.36 -14.87 -12.26
C PRO A 274 14.54 -15.23 -11.02
N VAL A 275 13.33 -14.65 -10.88
CA VAL A 275 12.41 -14.96 -9.77
C VAL A 275 11.84 -16.38 -9.87
N ARG A 276 11.95 -17.11 -8.75
CA ARG A 276 11.43 -18.47 -8.62
C ARG A 276 9.94 -18.44 -8.33
N THR A 277 9.19 -19.31 -8.99
CA THR A 277 7.86 -19.72 -8.50
C THR A 277 8.08 -20.77 -7.42
N ARG A 278 7.52 -20.56 -6.22
CA ARG A 278 7.31 -21.68 -5.32
C ARG A 278 6.26 -22.56 -5.96
N SER A 279 6.56 -23.85 -6.15
CA SER A 279 5.54 -24.82 -6.55
C SER A 279 4.46 -24.80 -5.47
N ALA A 280 3.22 -24.56 -5.88
CA ALA A 280 2.04 -24.67 -5.03
C ALA A 280 1.92 -26.09 -4.45
#